data_AF-A0A1T4K2T6-F1
#
_entry.id   AF-A0A1T4K2T6-F1
#
_cell.length_a   1.000
_cell.length_b   1.000
_cell.length_c   1.000
_cell.angle_alpha   90.00
_cell.angle_beta   90.00
_cell.angle_gamma   90.00
#
_symmetry.space_group_name_H-M   'P 1'
#
loop_
_entity.id
_entity.type
_entity.pdbx_description
1 polymer ?
#
loop_
_entity_poly.entity_id
_entity_poly.type
_entity_poly.pdbx_seq_one_letter_code
_entity_poly.pdbx_strand_id
1 'polypeptide(L)'
;MGPLRNFELKQHKFTTTYVKMQQAYISEAGTVLGNYKIIGYSTPGEGNKTTNFDYTEETRSWDNNTVALTTTDISNAWKAASRVKLNDCSSGKIWSVSVKASSTNAGEASFTAVVPDEGCDALTPSFTKIGK
;
A
#
# COMPACT_ATOMS: atom_id res chain seq x y z
N MET A 1 -24.64 5.95 11.13
CA MET A 1 -23.19 5.67 10.98
C MET A 1 -22.86 5.74 9.50
N GLY A 2 -22.16 6.78 9.05
CA GLY A 2 -22.04 7.09 7.62
C GLY A 2 -21.06 6.19 6.84
N PRO A 3 -21.16 6.18 5.49
CA PRO A 3 -20.36 5.35 4.60
C PRO A 3 -18.83 5.59 4.68
N LEU A 4 -18.41 6.75 5.17
CA LEU A 4 -17.00 7.17 5.23
C LEU A 4 -16.17 6.45 6.32
N ARG A 5 -16.74 6.17 7.50
CA ARG A 5 -16.01 5.47 8.58
C ARG A 5 -15.71 4.00 8.25
N ASN A 6 -16.57 3.37 7.46
CA ASN A 6 -16.36 2.00 6.98
C ASN A 6 -15.28 1.92 5.89
N PHE A 7 -14.96 3.05 5.26
CA PHE A 7 -14.04 3.12 4.14
C PHE A 7 -12.59 3.23 4.58
N GLU A 8 -12.28 4.08 5.55
CA GLU A 8 -10.92 4.23 6.12
C GLU A 8 -10.45 2.93 6.81
N LEU A 9 -11.34 2.28 7.56
CA LEU A 9 -11.06 0.98 8.19
C LEU A 9 -10.75 -0.14 7.19
N LYS A 10 -11.31 -0.09 5.98
CA LYS A 10 -11.04 -1.09 4.94
C LYS A 10 -9.67 -0.87 4.31
N GLN A 11 -9.29 0.37 4.01
CA GLN A 11 -7.99 0.68 3.43
C GLN A 11 -6.82 0.29 4.34
N HIS A 12 -6.89 0.65 5.62
CA HIS A 12 -5.86 0.30 6.59
C HIS A 12 -5.62 -1.22 6.66
N LYS A 13 -6.70 -2.02 6.61
CA LYS A 13 -6.61 -3.48 6.57
C LYS A 13 -5.87 -3.97 5.31
N PHE A 14 -6.18 -3.41 4.14
CA PHE A 14 -5.59 -3.84 2.88
C PHE A 14 -4.09 -3.54 2.78
N THR A 15 -3.65 -2.35 3.20
CA THR A 15 -2.23 -2.00 3.25
C THR A 15 -1.49 -2.88 4.27
N THR A 16 -2.10 -3.17 5.42
CA THR A 16 -1.52 -4.07 6.43
C THR A 16 -1.37 -5.49 5.91
N THR A 17 -2.35 -6.02 5.18
CA THR A 17 -2.25 -7.35 4.55
C THR A 17 -1.10 -7.41 3.56
N TYR A 18 -0.97 -6.41 2.67
CA TYR A 18 0.15 -6.33 1.73
C TYR A 18 1.49 -6.39 2.46
N VAL A 19 1.72 -5.53 3.46
CA VAL A 19 2.98 -5.47 4.21
C VAL A 19 3.33 -6.83 4.83
N LYS A 20 2.37 -7.51 5.44
CA LYS A 20 2.60 -8.82 6.07
C LYS A 20 2.96 -9.90 5.06
N MET A 21 2.22 -9.96 3.95
CA MET A 21 2.50 -10.95 2.89
C MET A 21 3.84 -10.68 2.22
N GLN A 22 4.15 -9.40 1.97
CA GLN A 22 5.42 -9.00 1.38
C GLN A 22 6.60 -9.34 2.28
N GLN A 23 6.47 -9.09 3.59
CA GLN A 23 7.51 -9.45 4.56
C GLN A 23 7.71 -10.97 4.63
N ALA A 24 6.62 -11.76 4.66
CA ALA A 24 6.73 -13.22 4.63
C ALA A 24 7.47 -13.71 3.38
N TYR A 25 7.11 -13.17 2.20
CA TYR A 25 7.79 -13.50 0.96
C TYR A 25 9.28 -13.15 0.98
N ILE A 26 9.65 -11.97 1.49
CA ILE A 26 11.05 -11.54 1.59
C ILE A 26 11.84 -12.46 2.52
N SER A 27 11.24 -12.88 3.64
CA SER A 27 11.88 -13.81 4.57
C SER A 27 12.09 -15.21 3.98
N GLU A 28 11.25 -15.65 3.05
CA GLU A 28 11.42 -16.93 2.34
C GLU A 28 12.39 -16.82 1.15
N ALA A 29 12.32 -15.72 0.40
CA ALA A 29 13.09 -15.52 -0.83
C ALA A 29 14.46 -14.84 -0.61
N GLY A 30 14.75 -14.40 0.62
CA GLY A 30 16.06 -13.96 1.09
C GLY A 30 16.43 -12.51 0.79
N THR A 31 16.18 -12.01 -0.42
CA THR A 31 16.59 -10.63 -0.82
C THR A 31 15.78 -10.03 -1.96
N VAL A 32 14.57 -10.53 -2.23
CA VAL A 32 13.75 -10.02 -3.33
C VAL A 32 12.39 -9.54 -2.86
N LEU A 33 11.98 -8.39 -3.38
CA LEU A 33 10.60 -7.95 -3.36
C LEU A 33 9.86 -8.72 -4.45
N GLY A 34 8.61 -9.07 -4.19
CA GLY A 34 7.73 -9.73 -5.14
C GLY A 34 6.64 -8.78 -5.60
N ASN A 35 6.14 -8.98 -6.82
CA ASN A 35 4.90 -8.33 -7.25
C ASN A 35 3.66 -8.98 -6.60
N TYR A 36 2.49 -8.37 -6.76
CA TYR A 36 1.24 -8.86 -6.15
C TYR A 36 0.94 -10.33 -6.48
N LYS A 37 1.24 -10.76 -7.71
CA LYS A 37 1.00 -12.13 -8.15
C LYS A 37 1.90 -13.12 -7.43
N ILE A 38 3.21 -12.87 -7.36
CA ILE A 38 4.16 -13.83 -6.79
C ILE A 38 4.01 -13.95 -5.27
N ILE A 39 3.69 -12.85 -4.59
CA ILE A 39 3.45 -12.88 -3.14
C ILE A 39 2.06 -13.42 -2.79
N GLY A 40 1.19 -13.68 -3.79
CA GLY A 40 -0.18 -14.14 -3.60
C GLY A 40 -1.14 -13.07 -3.06
N TYR A 41 -0.79 -11.78 -3.18
CA TYR A 41 -1.64 -10.69 -2.74
C TYR A 41 -2.73 -10.40 -3.78
N SER A 42 -3.99 -10.55 -3.38
CA SER A 42 -5.13 -10.10 -4.15
C SER A 42 -5.51 -8.69 -3.71
N THR A 43 -5.46 -7.74 -4.64
CA THR A 43 -5.87 -6.37 -4.36
C THR A 43 -7.40 -6.28 -4.11
N PRO A 44 -7.87 -5.20 -3.47
CA PRO A 44 -9.30 -5.06 -3.19
C PRO A 44 -10.14 -4.79 -4.45
N GLY A 45 -11.32 -5.42 -4.47
CA GLY A 45 -12.33 -5.22 -5.51
C GLY A 45 -12.04 -6.02 -6.79
N GLU A 46 -12.76 -5.70 -7.86
CA GLU A 46 -12.65 -6.42 -9.13
C GLU A 46 -11.63 -5.72 -10.04
N GLY A 47 -10.72 -6.48 -10.64
CA GLY A 47 -9.70 -5.95 -11.57
C GLY A 47 -8.76 -4.91 -10.93
N ASN A 48 -8.47 -5.05 -9.63
CA ASN A 48 -7.72 -4.08 -8.82
C ASN A 48 -8.45 -2.75 -8.59
N LYS A 49 -9.79 -2.75 -8.61
CA LYS A 49 -10.59 -1.52 -8.47
C LYS A 49 -11.73 -1.72 -7.51
N THR A 50 -11.92 -0.72 -6.65
CA THR A 50 -13.17 -0.53 -5.91
C THR A 50 -13.91 0.66 -6.48
N THR A 51 -15.10 0.96 -5.96
CA THR A 51 -15.83 2.19 -6.30
C THR A 51 -14.98 3.45 -6.12
N ASN A 52 -14.06 3.44 -5.15
CA ASN A 52 -13.38 4.64 -4.67
C ASN A 52 -11.87 4.65 -4.91
N PHE A 53 -11.25 3.51 -5.24
CA PHE A 53 -9.81 3.41 -5.45
C PHE A 53 -9.42 2.50 -6.59
N ASP A 54 -8.33 2.89 -7.26
CA ASP A 54 -7.56 2.04 -8.15
C ASP A 54 -6.30 1.57 -7.42
N TYR A 55 -6.11 0.26 -7.33
CA TYR A 55 -4.93 -0.36 -6.72
C TYR A 55 -3.94 -0.74 -7.80
N THR A 56 -2.70 -0.31 -7.62
CA THR A 56 -1.61 -0.62 -8.53
C THR A 56 -0.35 -0.88 -7.72
N GLU A 57 0.60 -1.58 -8.32
CA GLU A 57 1.99 -1.59 -7.89
C GLU A 57 2.84 -0.97 -9.00
N GLU A 58 4.02 -0.48 -8.65
CA GLU A 58 4.95 -0.03 -9.66
C GLU A 58 5.41 -1.21 -10.52
N THR A 59 5.12 -1.15 -11.83
CA THR A 59 5.64 -2.12 -12.79
C THR A 59 7.10 -1.79 -13.07
N ARG A 60 7.99 -2.43 -12.31
CA ARG A 60 9.44 -2.40 -12.51
C ARG A 60 9.83 -3.41 -13.60
N SER A 61 11.10 -3.43 -13.97
CA SER A 61 11.70 -4.51 -14.77
C SER A 61 11.74 -5.80 -13.93
N TRP A 62 10.56 -6.36 -13.65
CA TRP A 62 10.36 -7.52 -12.81
C TRP A 62 10.82 -8.79 -13.54
N ASP A 63 12.06 -9.20 -13.33
CA ASP A 63 12.52 -10.51 -13.77
C ASP A 63 11.86 -11.58 -12.89
N ASN A 64 11.20 -12.57 -13.51
CA ASN A 64 10.47 -13.62 -12.79
C ASN A 64 9.42 -13.11 -11.78
N ASN A 65 8.85 -11.91 -12.00
CA ASN A 65 7.94 -11.24 -11.06
C ASN A 65 8.60 -10.76 -9.75
N THR A 66 9.93 -10.62 -9.72
CA THR A 66 10.68 -10.16 -8.55
C THR A 66 11.66 -9.03 -8.88
N VAL A 67 12.06 -8.28 -7.85
CA VAL A 67 13.10 -7.25 -7.96
C VAL A 67 13.99 -7.34 -6.74
N ALA A 68 15.28 -7.09 -6.92
CA ALA A 68 16.23 -7.06 -5.81
C ALA A 68 15.79 -6.03 -4.77
N LEU A 69 15.71 -6.48 -3.52
CA LEU A 69 15.51 -5.60 -2.38
C LEU A 69 16.85 -4.93 -2.05
N THR A 70 16.85 -3.60 -2.04
CA THR A 70 18.07 -2.80 -1.78
C THR A 70 17.86 -1.92 -0.56
N THR A 71 18.93 -1.29 -0.07
CA THR A 71 18.86 -0.29 1.00
C THR A 71 18.27 1.04 0.53
N THR A 72 18.10 1.23 -0.79
CA THR A 72 17.38 2.38 -1.37
C THR A 72 15.89 2.07 -1.43
N ASP A 73 15.06 3.07 -1.12
CA ASP A 73 13.62 2.91 -1.10
C ASP A 73 13.07 2.55 -2.49
N ILE A 74 12.40 1.41 -2.53
CA ILE A 74 11.52 0.99 -3.60
C ILE A 74 10.19 1.70 -3.37
N SER A 75 10.03 2.87 -3.99
CA SER A 75 8.77 3.60 -3.98
C SER A 75 7.62 2.78 -4.56
N ASN A 76 6.39 3.10 -4.16
CA ASN A 76 5.19 2.65 -4.86
C ASN A 76 5.02 1.13 -4.99
N ALA A 77 5.64 0.37 -4.07
CA ALA A 77 5.51 -1.09 -4.01
C ALA A 77 4.05 -1.51 -3.76
N TRP A 78 3.29 -0.63 -3.11
CA TRP A 78 1.83 -0.66 -3.08
C TRP A 78 1.26 0.73 -3.31
N LYS A 79 0.13 0.84 -4.03
CA LYS A 79 -0.55 2.10 -4.29
C LYS A 79 -2.07 1.94 -4.23
N ALA A 80 -2.73 2.97 -3.72
CA ALA A 80 -4.17 3.20 -3.86
C ALA A 80 -4.42 4.63 -4.33
N ALA A 81 -4.92 4.79 -5.55
CA ALA A 81 -5.26 6.08 -6.15
C ALA A 81 -6.75 6.36 -6.01
N SER A 82 -7.15 7.49 -5.41
CA SER A 82 -8.57 7.82 -5.22
C SER A 82 -9.26 8.11 -6.55
N ARG A 83 -10.44 7.52 -6.72
CA ARG A 83 -11.34 7.75 -7.86
C ARG A 83 -12.36 8.85 -7.57
N VAL A 84 -12.52 9.18 -6.30
CA VAL A 84 -13.50 10.12 -5.78
C VAL A 84 -12.82 11.10 -4.81
N LYS A 85 -13.46 12.23 -4.55
CA LYS A 85 -13.05 13.16 -3.48
C LYS A 85 -13.26 12.48 -2.12
N LEU A 86 -12.26 12.59 -1.24
CA LEU A 86 -12.25 11.99 0.09
C LEU A 86 -12.07 13.09 1.14
N ASN A 87 -13.14 13.48 1.83
CA ASN A 87 -13.10 14.61 2.77
C ASN A 87 -12.54 15.87 2.08
N ASP A 88 -11.46 16.43 2.61
CA ASP A 88 -10.74 17.60 2.05
C ASP A 88 -9.75 17.22 0.93
N CYS A 89 -9.49 15.93 0.73
CA CYS A 89 -8.58 15.39 -0.27
C CYS A 89 -9.28 15.28 -1.62
N SER A 90 -8.72 15.93 -2.64
CA SER A 90 -9.23 15.84 -4.01
C SER A 90 -9.11 14.42 -4.57
N SER A 91 -9.85 14.12 -5.65
CA SER A 91 -9.72 12.84 -6.37
C SER A 91 -8.36 12.73 -7.08
N GLY A 92 -7.91 11.51 -7.34
CA GLY A 92 -6.64 11.23 -8.02
C GLY A 92 -5.43 11.20 -7.10
N LYS A 93 -5.63 11.21 -5.78
CA LYS A 93 -4.55 11.21 -4.78
C LYS A 93 -4.10 9.80 -4.47
N ILE A 94 -2.80 9.63 -4.26
CA ILE A 94 -2.16 8.33 -4.16
C ILE A 94 -1.62 8.15 -2.75
N TRP A 95 -2.12 7.14 -2.06
CA TRP A 95 -1.48 6.58 -0.88
C TRP A 95 -0.60 5.43 -1.33
N SER A 96 0.61 5.36 -0.81
CA SER A 96 1.55 4.31 -1.22
C SER A 96 2.35 3.75 -0.06
N VAL A 97 3.01 2.62 -0.32
CA VAL A 97 4.01 2.04 0.56
C VAL A 97 5.32 1.95 -0.19
N SER A 98 6.37 2.46 0.42
CA SER A 98 7.76 2.26 -0.01
C SER A 98 8.40 1.15 0.81
N VAL A 99 9.30 0.39 0.19
CA VAL A 99 9.95 -0.78 0.81
C VAL A 99 11.46 -0.70 0.61
N LYS A 100 12.25 -1.07 1.61
CA LYS A 100 13.70 -1.27 1.47
C LYS A 100 14.18 -2.39 2.37
N ALA A 101 15.39 -2.90 2.10
CA ALA A 101 16.06 -3.82 2.99
C ALA A 101 16.20 -3.19 4.39
N SER A 102 15.89 -3.99 5.42
CA SER A 102 16.16 -3.62 6.80
C SER A 102 17.67 -3.48 7.01
N SER A 103 18.09 -2.44 7.71
CA SER A 103 19.49 -2.28 8.14
C SER A 103 19.83 -3.15 9.36
N THR A 104 18.83 -3.78 9.98
CA THR A 104 18.97 -4.45 11.28
C THR A 104 19.10 -5.96 11.12
N ASN A 105 18.28 -6.58 10.27
CA ASN A 105 18.26 -8.03 10.08
C ASN A 105 18.25 -8.38 8.58
N ALA A 106 19.06 -9.37 8.19
CA ALA A 106 19.00 -9.94 6.86
C ALA A 106 17.67 -10.69 6.66
N GLY A 107 17.04 -10.56 5.48
CA GLY A 107 15.72 -11.16 5.21
C GLY A 107 14.53 -10.38 5.77
N GLU A 108 14.75 -9.16 6.26
CA GLU A 108 13.71 -8.23 6.68
C GLU A 108 13.64 -6.99 5.80
N ALA A 109 12.45 -6.40 5.70
CA ALA A 109 12.23 -5.15 5.01
C ALA A 109 11.63 -4.08 5.92
N SER A 110 12.03 -2.83 5.68
CA SER A 110 11.38 -1.66 6.26
C SER A 110 10.32 -1.14 5.30
N PHE A 111 9.13 -0.89 5.83
CA PHE A 111 7.98 -0.38 5.07
C PHE A 111 7.65 1.03 5.54
N THR A 112 7.48 1.96 4.61
CA THR A 112 7.11 3.35 4.91
C THR A 112 5.84 3.70 4.16
N ALA A 113 4.79 4.05 4.91
CA ALA A 113 3.54 4.55 4.34
C ALA A 113 3.71 6.02 3.94
N VAL A 114 3.25 6.37 2.75
CA VAL A 114 3.30 7.73 2.21
C VAL A 114 1.87 8.21 1.98
N VAL A 115 1.56 9.38 2.53
CA VAL A 115 0.28 10.08 2.42
C VAL A 115 0.48 11.26 1.46
N PRO A 116 -0.49 11.58 0.58
CA PRO A 116 -0.39 12.74 -0.30
C PRO A 116 -0.52 14.08 0.48
N ASP A 117 0.30 15.08 0.15
CA ASP A 117 0.42 16.33 0.94
C ASP A 117 -0.75 17.33 0.78
N GLU A 118 -1.70 17.11 -0.12
CA GLU A 118 -2.76 18.07 -0.48
C GLU A 118 -3.98 18.04 0.48
N GLY A 119 -3.73 18.10 1.79
CA GLY A 119 -4.80 18.03 2.80
C GLY A 119 -5.42 16.64 2.94
N CYS A 120 -4.70 15.62 2.49
CA CYS A 120 -5.10 14.23 2.66
C CYS A 120 -4.53 13.69 3.96
N ASP A 121 -5.37 13.04 4.76
CA ASP A 121 -4.92 12.37 5.97
C ASP A 121 -4.52 10.93 5.69
N ALA A 122 -3.80 10.35 6.65
CA ALA A 122 -3.63 8.90 6.71
C ALA A 122 -5.01 8.22 6.66
N LEU A 123 -5.10 7.08 5.96
CA LEU A 123 -6.33 6.30 5.79
C LEU A 123 -6.78 5.58 7.08
N THR A 124 -6.42 6.12 8.25
CA THR A 124 -6.85 5.66 9.57
C THR A 124 -7.97 6.55 10.08
N PRO A 125 -9.06 5.99 10.61
CA PRO A 125 -10.10 6.80 11.21
C PRO A 125 -9.55 7.57 12.42
N SER A 126 -9.55 8.90 12.32
CA SER A 126 -9.29 9.76 13.48
C SER A 126 -10.59 10.01 14.24
N PHE A 127 -10.57 9.75 15.56
CA PHE A 127 -11.72 10.04 16.43
C PHE A 127 -12.15 11.50 16.37
N THR A 128 -11.22 12.42 16.12
CA THR A 128 -11.50 13.86 16.04
C THR A 128 -12.30 14.27 14.81
N LYS A 129 -12.37 13.42 13.79
CA LYS A 129 -13.11 13.66 12.54
C LYS A 129 -14.43 12.88 12.44
N ILE A 130 -14.85 12.16 13.49
CA ILE A 130 -16.13 11.43 13.48
C ILE A 130 -17.30 12.42 13.61
N GLY A 131 -18.17 12.46 12.60
CA GLY A 131 -19.45 13.20 12.66
C GLY A 131 -19.33 14.71 12.49
N LYS A 132 -18.21 15.19 11.95
CA LYS A 132 -18.01 16.56 11.49
C LYS A 132 -18.11 16.66 9.99
#